data_AF-A0A1F9ADY4-F1
#
_entry.id   AF-A0A1F9ADY4-F1
#
_cell.length_a   1.000
_cell.length_b   1.000
_cell.length_c   1.000
_cell.angle_alpha   90.00
_cell.angle_beta   90.00
_cell.angle_gamma   90.00
#
_symmetry.space_group_name_H-M   'P 1'
#
loop_
_entity.id
_entity.type
_entity.pdbx_description
1 polymer ?
#
loop_
_entity_poly.entity_id
_entity_poly.type
_entity_poly.pdbx_seq_one_letter_code
_entity_poly.pdbx_strand_id
1 'polypeptide(L)'
;MAKTVAEINEKIKKGTAVVLTAEEVIGFAADRGVKKTAQEVDVVTTGTFGPMCSSGAYFNVGHTKPRIKLGGGKTYLNDIPVYVGFAAVDFFLGATAMTEDDPRNKIFPGKFSYGGAHVIEELVAGKDVSLMATAYGTDCYPRKSLETYISLKDMNEAVLFNMRNAYQNYNVAVNLSEKVIYTYMGVLQPKMANANYCNAGQLSPLLNDPLYKTIGIGTRIFLGGGMGYVVGNGTQHNPGVKRTEKGVPKMPAGTLSLTGDLKLMSPRWLRGTSFTGYGVTLTVGIGIPIPILNEEILAYTTVRDEEIWAQVVDYSEAYPQCIPGSLGEVNYSQLKSGKITVQGKELPTAGLSSYTRAREIAGILKEWIETGKFFLTEPVELLPSADSGIAVKPLKERPIKKK
;
A
#
# COMPACT_ATOMS: atom_id res chain seq x y z
N MET A 1 -9.28 8.28 -32.44
CA MET A 1 -10.25 8.71 -31.39
C MET A 1 -9.89 7.99 -30.11
N ALA A 2 -9.94 8.68 -28.97
CA ALA A 2 -9.72 8.05 -27.67
C ALA A 2 -10.97 7.25 -27.29
N LYS A 3 -10.78 6.08 -26.68
CA LYS A 3 -11.86 5.31 -26.06
C LYS A 3 -12.29 6.01 -24.77
N THR A 4 -13.52 5.74 -24.34
CA THR A 4 -14.06 6.15 -23.04
C THR A 4 -14.19 4.94 -22.11
N VAL A 5 -14.23 5.20 -20.80
CA VAL A 5 -14.47 4.14 -19.82
C VAL A 5 -15.88 3.53 -20.00
N ALA A 6 -16.86 4.35 -20.40
CA ALA A 6 -18.20 3.88 -20.73
C ALA A 6 -18.21 2.86 -21.88
N GLU A 7 -17.50 3.15 -22.99
CA GLU A 7 -17.37 2.21 -24.11
C GLU A 7 -16.68 0.90 -23.69
N ILE A 8 -15.64 0.99 -22.86
CA ILE A 8 -14.95 -0.21 -22.32
C ILE A 8 -15.92 -1.02 -21.45
N ASN A 9 -16.69 -0.37 -20.57
CA ASN A 9 -17.68 -1.05 -19.74
C ASN A 9 -18.80 -1.72 -20.55
N GLU A 10 -19.21 -1.14 -21.68
CA GLU A 10 -20.16 -1.78 -22.61
C GLU A 10 -19.56 -3.03 -23.26
N LYS A 11 -18.26 -3.02 -23.59
CA LYS A 11 -17.57 -4.24 -24.06
C LYS A 11 -17.45 -5.29 -22.96
N ILE A 12 -17.16 -4.90 -21.73
CA ILE A 12 -17.12 -5.80 -20.57
C ILE A 12 -18.49 -6.47 -20.40
N LYS A 13 -19.57 -5.69 -20.44
CA LYS A 13 -20.95 -6.20 -20.33
C LYS A 13 -21.32 -7.19 -21.45
N LYS A 14 -20.77 -7.00 -22.65
CA LYS A 14 -20.96 -7.90 -23.80
C LYS A 14 -20.01 -9.10 -23.80
N GLY A 15 -19.03 -9.17 -22.89
CA GLY A 15 -18.00 -10.20 -22.88
C GLY A 15 -17.00 -10.10 -24.04
N THR A 16 -16.85 -8.92 -24.64
CA THR A 16 -15.98 -8.69 -25.82
C THR A 16 -14.78 -7.79 -25.52
N ALA A 17 -14.58 -7.41 -24.26
CA ALA A 17 -13.44 -6.58 -23.86
C ALA A 17 -12.14 -7.37 -23.94
N VAL A 18 -11.09 -6.77 -24.49
CA VAL A 18 -9.76 -7.36 -24.50
C VAL A 18 -8.98 -6.88 -23.28
N VAL A 19 -8.70 -7.80 -22.35
CA VAL A 19 -8.01 -7.51 -21.10
C VAL A 19 -6.66 -8.22 -21.09
N LEU A 20 -5.59 -7.48 -20.84
CA LEU A 20 -4.25 -8.04 -20.67
C LEU A 20 -3.72 -7.68 -19.28
N THR A 21 -2.81 -8.48 -18.75
CA THR A 21 -2.00 -8.07 -17.59
C THR A 21 -0.86 -7.16 -18.05
N ALA A 22 -0.26 -6.41 -17.12
CA ALA A 22 0.91 -5.58 -17.40
C ALA A 22 2.15 -6.38 -17.88
N GLU A 23 2.23 -7.69 -17.61
CA GLU A 23 3.24 -8.56 -18.21
C GLU A 23 2.90 -8.92 -19.67
N GLU A 24 1.64 -9.27 -19.95
CA GLU A 24 1.19 -9.71 -21.29
C GLU A 24 1.24 -8.56 -22.32
N VAL A 25 0.89 -7.34 -21.90
CA VAL A 25 0.81 -6.19 -22.82
C VAL A 25 2.18 -5.81 -23.41
N ILE A 26 3.28 -6.04 -22.68
CA ILE A 26 4.64 -5.72 -23.14
C ILE A 26 5.00 -6.51 -24.40
N GLY A 27 4.77 -7.82 -24.39
CA GLY A 27 5.01 -8.68 -25.56
C GLY A 27 4.04 -8.38 -26.69
N PHE A 28 2.75 -8.23 -26.36
CA PHE A 28 1.71 -7.93 -27.34
C PHE A 28 1.98 -6.61 -28.11
N ALA A 29 2.43 -5.57 -27.40
CA ALA A 29 2.78 -4.28 -28.00
C ALA A 29 4.08 -4.35 -28.81
N ALA A 30 5.05 -5.18 -28.41
CA ALA A 30 6.28 -5.39 -29.18
C ALA A 30 6.00 -6.04 -30.54
N ASP A 31 5.07 -7.00 -30.59
CA ASP A 31 4.73 -7.73 -31.81
C ASP A 31 3.86 -6.92 -32.78
N ARG A 32 2.90 -6.15 -32.27
CA ARG A 32 1.88 -5.45 -33.09
C ARG A 32 2.10 -3.95 -33.23
N GLY A 33 2.99 -3.39 -32.42
CA GLY A 33 3.16 -1.95 -32.25
C GLY A 33 2.13 -1.32 -31.31
N VAL A 34 2.54 -0.22 -30.67
CA VAL A 34 1.75 0.53 -29.67
C VAL A 34 0.41 0.98 -30.25
N LYS A 35 0.41 1.58 -31.44
CA LYS A 35 -0.80 2.12 -32.07
C LYS A 35 -1.90 1.08 -32.28
N LYS A 36 -1.54 -0.08 -32.85
CA LYS A 36 -2.49 -1.17 -33.11
C LYS A 36 -2.98 -1.79 -31.80
N THR A 37 -2.06 -2.01 -30.88
CA THR A 37 -2.38 -2.54 -29.54
C THR A 37 -3.36 -1.64 -28.79
N ALA A 38 -3.23 -0.31 -28.90
CA ALA A 38 -4.09 0.63 -28.19
C ALA A 38 -5.53 0.61 -28.73
N GLN A 39 -5.70 0.23 -30.00
CA GLN A 39 -7.02 0.04 -30.60
C GLN A 39 -7.66 -1.27 -30.14
N GLU A 40 -6.87 -2.34 -30.03
CA GLU A 40 -7.35 -3.69 -29.70
C GLU A 40 -7.59 -3.89 -28.19
N VAL A 41 -6.63 -3.52 -27.35
CA VAL A 41 -6.65 -3.75 -25.89
C VAL A 41 -7.50 -2.69 -25.20
N ASP A 42 -8.41 -3.12 -24.34
CA ASP A 42 -9.33 -2.22 -23.61
C ASP A 42 -8.85 -1.94 -22.19
N VAL A 43 -8.24 -2.92 -21.52
CA VAL A 43 -7.77 -2.78 -20.13
C VAL A 43 -6.44 -3.50 -19.93
N VAL A 44 -5.54 -2.85 -19.19
CA VAL A 44 -4.34 -3.50 -18.63
C VAL A 44 -4.49 -3.65 -17.11
N THR A 45 -4.42 -4.88 -16.59
CA THR A 45 -4.48 -5.14 -15.15
C THR A 45 -3.10 -5.16 -14.52
N THR A 46 -3.00 -4.51 -13.36
CA THR A 46 -1.77 -4.37 -12.58
C THR A 46 -1.95 -4.97 -11.18
N GLY A 47 -0.85 -5.20 -10.47
CA GLY A 47 -0.90 -5.81 -9.15
C GLY A 47 0.34 -5.50 -8.31
N THR A 48 0.14 -5.43 -6.99
CA THR A 48 1.22 -5.38 -6.01
C THR A 48 0.79 -6.08 -4.72
N PHE A 49 1.74 -6.72 -4.05
CA PHE A 49 1.54 -7.33 -2.73
C PHE A 49 2.79 -7.11 -1.91
N GLY A 50 2.69 -6.25 -0.89
CA GLY A 50 3.85 -5.83 -0.11
C GLY A 50 3.47 -5.18 1.22
N PRO A 51 4.46 -4.95 2.10
CA PRO A 51 4.25 -4.35 3.42
C PRO A 51 3.85 -2.87 3.29
N MET A 52 2.75 -2.48 3.93
CA MET A 52 2.21 -1.12 3.88
C MET A 52 1.85 -0.65 5.29
N CYS A 53 2.81 -0.01 5.96
CA CYS A 53 2.69 0.33 7.38
C CYS A 53 1.63 1.41 7.68
N SER A 54 1.30 2.27 6.72
CA SER A 54 0.29 3.33 6.88
C SER A 54 -1.13 2.87 6.57
N SER A 55 -1.40 1.60 6.91
CA SER A 55 -2.71 0.96 6.84
C SER A 55 -3.41 0.99 8.20
N GLY A 56 -4.73 0.86 8.18
CA GLY A 56 -5.55 0.81 9.38
C GLY A 56 -7.00 0.51 9.05
N ALA A 57 -7.84 0.41 10.06
CA ALA A 57 -9.25 0.16 9.91
C ALA A 57 -10.06 0.92 10.95
N TYR A 58 -11.23 1.40 10.55
CA TYR A 58 -12.21 1.92 11.50
C TYR A 58 -13.42 1.00 11.60
N PHE A 59 -14.03 1.02 12.77
CA PHE A 59 -15.10 0.11 13.13
C PHE A 59 -16.21 0.84 13.87
N ASN A 60 -17.41 0.30 13.72
CA ASN A 60 -18.55 0.60 14.57
C ASN A 60 -19.12 -0.72 15.09
N VAL A 61 -19.10 -0.89 16.41
CA VAL A 61 -19.48 -2.15 17.06
C VAL A 61 -20.92 -2.17 17.57
N GLY A 62 -21.68 -1.10 17.31
CA GLY A 62 -23.03 -0.94 17.85
C GLY A 62 -23.05 -0.72 19.37
N HIS A 63 -24.24 -0.40 19.90
CA HIS A 63 -24.40 -0.15 21.33
C HIS A 63 -24.62 -1.44 22.12
N THR A 64 -23.96 -1.51 23.28
CA THR A 64 -24.27 -2.50 24.30
C THR A 64 -25.54 -2.13 25.09
N LYS A 65 -26.04 -3.07 25.90
CA LYS A 65 -27.11 -2.83 26.88
C LYS A 65 -26.59 -3.12 28.29
N PRO A 66 -26.53 -2.12 29.19
CA PRO A 66 -26.78 -0.69 28.96
C PRO A 66 -25.73 -0.05 28.02
N ARG A 67 -26.07 1.08 27.40
CA ARG A 67 -25.21 1.73 26.40
C ARG A 67 -23.88 2.21 27.01
N ILE A 68 -22.82 2.12 26.21
CA ILE A 68 -21.48 2.63 26.51
C ILE A 68 -21.08 3.71 25.50
N LYS A 69 -20.28 4.67 25.98
CA LYS A 69 -19.60 5.67 25.15
C LYS A 69 -18.09 5.41 25.24
N LEU A 70 -17.55 4.72 24.25
CA LEU A 70 -16.12 4.48 24.06
C LEU A 70 -15.36 5.80 23.84
N GLY A 71 -16.02 6.77 23.20
CA GLY A 71 -15.51 8.10 22.91
C GLY A 71 -14.87 8.81 24.12
N GLY A 72 -13.57 9.06 24.06
CA GLY A 72 -12.79 9.70 25.14
C GLY A 72 -12.41 8.76 26.30
N GLY A 73 -12.70 7.47 26.19
CA GLY A 73 -12.26 6.42 27.11
C GLY A 73 -10.96 5.75 26.67
N LYS A 74 -10.76 4.50 27.09
CA LYS A 74 -9.71 3.60 26.59
C LYS A 74 -10.36 2.34 26.05
N THR A 75 -9.91 1.84 24.91
CA THR A 75 -10.42 0.61 24.31
C THR A 75 -9.30 -0.16 23.64
N TYR A 76 -9.40 -1.47 23.70
CA TYR A 76 -8.39 -2.41 23.21
C TYR A 76 -9.07 -3.55 22.44
N LEU A 77 -8.41 -4.01 21.38
CA LEU A 77 -8.75 -5.25 20.65
C LEU A 77 -7.60 -6.25 20.81
N ASN A 78 -7.82 -7.41 21.44
CA ASN A 78 -6.74 -8.35 21.78
C ASN A 78 -5.54 -7.62 22.44
N ASP A 79 -5.83 -6.77 23.43
CA ASP A 79 -4.86 -5.90 24.14
C ASP A 79 -4.15 -4.83 23.28
N ILE A 80 -4.51 -4.70 22.00
CA ILE A 80 -4.00 -3.66 21.11
C ILE A 80 -4.85 -2.39 21.28
N PRO A 81 -4.26 -1.25 21.65
CA PRO A 81 -5.01 -0.02 21.82
C PRO A 81 -5.61 0.45 20.49
N VAL A 82 -6.86 0.88 20.54
CA VAL A 82 -7.55 1.56 19.42
C VAL A 82 -7.78 3.03 19.76
N TYR A 83 -7.80 3.87 18.74
CA TYR A 83 -8.13 5.29 18.89
C TYR A 83 -9.64 5.48 18.99
N VAL A 84 -10.10 5.98 20.14
CA VAL A 84 -11.51 6.19 20.48
C VAL A 84 -11.88 7.66 20.59
N GLY A 85 -11.28 8.53 19.78
CA GLY A 85 -11.64 9.95 19.73
C GLY A 85 -13.02 10.23 19.12
N PHE A 86 -13.76 9.20 18.74
CA PHE A 86 -14.98 9.29 17.95
C PHE A 86 -16.23 8.94 18.77
N ALA A 87 -17.23 9.81 18.70
CA ALA A 87 -18.60 9.65 19.20
C ALA A 87 -18.78 8.62 20.33
N ALA A 88 -19.50 7.52 20.10
CA ALA A 88 -19.89 6.59 21.16
C ALA A 88 -19.40 5.16 20.96
N VAL A 89 -19.43 4.62 19.75
CA VAL A 89 -19.07 3.21 19.49
C VAL A 89 -18.19 3.05 18.25
N ASP A 90 -17.56 4.15 17.85
CA ASP A 90 -16.65 4.25 16.71
C ASP A 90 -15.20 4.29 17.19
N PHE A 91 -14.31 3.57 16.52
CA PHE A 91 -12.88 3.60 16.81
C PHE A 91 -12.03 3.25 15.60
N PHE A 92 -10.74 3.61 15.66
CA PHE A 92 -9.76 3.36 14.60
C PHE A 92 -8.57 2.54 15.14
N LEU A 93 -8.24 1.46 14.45
CA LEU A 93 -7.07 0.63 14.71
C LEU A 93 -5.99 0.88 13.65
N GLY A 94 -4.80 1.31 14.08
CA GLY A 94 -3.64 1.40 13.20
C GLY A 94 -2.93 0.05 13.05
N ALA A 95 -2.46 -0.28 11.84
CA ALA A 95 -1.74 -1.54 11.58
C ALA A 95 -0.46 -1.69 12.44
N THR A 96 0.20 -0.59 12.78
CA THR A 96 1.43 -0.58 13.59
C THR A 96 1.15 -0.45 15.09
N ALA A 97 -0.10 -0.47 15.52
CA ALA A 97 -0.45 -0.43 16.94
C ALA A 97 0.09 -1.69 17.64
N MET A 98 0.58 -1.53 18.87
CA MET A 98 1.20 -2.57 19.68
C MET A 98 0.62 -2.51 21.09
N THR A 99 0.65 -3.63 21.82
CA THR A 99 0.25 -3.64 23.23
C THR A 99 1.12 -2.66 24.03
N GLU A 100 0.57 -2.13 25.12
CA GLU A 100 1.33 -1.19 25.98
C GLU A 100 2.60 -1.85 26.54
N ASP A 101 2.48 -3.12 26.94
CA ASP A 101 3.53 -3.95 27.56
C ASP A 101 4.50 -4.61 26.57
N ASP A 102 4.33 -4.42 25.26
CA ASP A 102 5.26 -4.97 24.26
C ASP A 102 6.71 -4.55 24.62
N PRO A 103 7.67 -5.50 24.68
CA PRO A 103 9.05 -5.19 25.03
C PRO A 103 9.72 -4.31 23.98
N ARG A 104 9.15 -4.21 22.77
CA ARG A 104 9.66 -3.44 21.63
C ARG A 104 11.14 -3.75 21.45
N ASN A 105 11.97 -2.70 21.39
CA ASN A 105 13.41 -2.81 21.29
C ASN A 105 14.15 -2.70 22.65
N LYS A 106 13.49 -2.98 23.79
CA LYS A 106 14.16 -3.05 25.11
C LYS A 106 15.28 -4.10 25.12
N ILE A 107 15.02 -5.27 24.51
CA ILE A 107 16.05 -6.24 24.13
C ILE A 107 16.12 -6.21 22.60
N PHE A 108 17.20 -5.62 22.07
CA PHE A 108 17.34 -5.40 20.63
C PHE A 108 18.00 -6.61 19.93
N PRO A 109 17.46 -7.08 18.78
CA PRO A 109 16.27 -6.59 18.09
C PRO A 109 14.96 -7.19 18.64
N GLY A 110 13.92 -6.37 18.77
CA GLY A 110 12.58 -6.80 19.17
C GLY A 110 11.91 -7.70 18.12
N LYS A 111 11.04 -8.61 18.54
CA LYS A 111 10.33 -9.53 17.63
C LYS A 111 9.05 -8.95 17.02
N PHE A 112 8.36 -8.07 17.74
CA PHE A 112 7.09 -7.46 17.30
C PHE A 112 6.05 -8.49 16.86
N SER A 113 5.85 -9.56 17.65
CA SER A 113 5.11 -10.76 17.23
C SER A 113 3.61 -10.57 17.04
N TYR A 114 3.02 -9.50 17.60
CA TYR A 114 1.59 -9.25 17.51
C TYR A 114 1.30 -7.75 17.56
N GLY A 115 0.24 -7.31 16.87
CA GLY A 115 -0.10 -5.89 16.72
C GLY A 115 -1.37 -5.67 15.91
N GLY A 116 -1.68 -4.42 15.62
CA GLY A 116 -2.94 -4.05 14.94
C GLY A 116 -3.12 -4.71 13.58
N ALA A 117 -2.05 -4.91 12.81
CA ALA A 117 -2.13 -5.63 11.53
C ALA A 117 -2.56 -7.09 11.71
N HIS A 118 -2.13 -7.74 12.80
CA HIS A 118 -2.52 -9.11 13.12
C HIS A 118 -3.99 -9.16 13.56
N VAL A 119 -4.46 -8.20 14.36
CA VAL A 119 -5.89 -8.07 14.71
C VAL A 119 -6.75 -7.90 13.45
N ILE A 120 -6.31 -7.08 12.48
CA ILE A 120 -7.01 -6.92 11.19
C ILE A 120 -7.05 -8.24 10.41
N GLU A 121 -5.93 -8.95 10.30
CA GLU A 121 -5.87 -10.27 9.65
C GLU A 121 -6.82 -11.27 10.34
N GLU A 122 -6.85 -11.31 11.66
CA GLU A 122 -7.69 -12.22 12.44
C GLU A 122 -9.18 -11.94 12.26
N LEU A 123 -9.59 -10.68 12.29
CA LEU A 123 -10.96 -10.27 12.01
C LEU A 123 -11.40 -10.70 10.60
N VAL A 124 -10.56 -10.47 9.59
CA VAL A 124 -10.85 -10.86 8.20
C VAL A 124 -10.81 -12.39 8.02
N ALA A 125 -10.05 -13.10 8.84
CA ALA A 125 -10.08 -14.55 8.92
C ALA A 125 -11.33 -15.10 9.64
N GLY A 126 -12.23 -14.24 10.11
CA GLY A 126 -13.47 -14.62 10.79
C GLY A 126 -13.26 -15.07 12.23
N LYS A 127 -12.12 -14.73 12.85
CA LYS A 127 -11.87 -15.01 14.27
C LYS A 127 -12.55 -13.97 15.16
N ASP A 128 -12.93 -14.41 16.35
CA ASP A 128 -13.37 -13.53 17.42
C ASP A 128 -12.15 -12.85 18.05
N VAL A 129 -12.30 -11.57 18.39
CA VAL A 129 -11.29 -10.78 19.11
C VAL A 129 -11.89 -10.21 20.38
N SER A 130 -11.10 -10.12 21.45
CA SER A 130 -11.53 -9.51 22.71
C SER A 130 -11.65 -8.00 22.55
N LEU A 131 -12.75 -7.43 23.03
CA LEU A 131 -12.99 -6.00 23.14
C LEU A 131 -13.01 -5.64 24.63
N MET A 132 -12.01 -4.89 25.06
CA MET A 132 -11.93 -4.34 26.41
C MET A 132 -12.07 -2.83 26.36
N ALA A 133 -12.98 -2.27 27.15
CA ALA A 133 -13.18 -0.83 27.19
C ALA A 133 -13.42 -0.30 28.61
N THR A 134 -12.90 0.90 28.85
CA THR A 134 -13.19 1.73 30.03
C THR A 134 -13.63 3.12 29.59
N ALA A 135 -14.70 3.63 30.21
CA ALA A 135 -15.36 4.87 29.87
C ALA A 135 -15.84 5.60 31.15
N TYR A 136 -16.10 6.89 31.05
CA TYR A 136 -16.45 7.72 32.21
C TYR A 136 -17.94 7.69 32.58
N GLY A 137 -18.80 7.16 31.69
CA GLY A 137 -20.25 7.07 31.88
C GLY A 137 -20.96 8.42 31.77
N THR A 138 -22.17 8.41 31.22
CA THR A 138 -23.08 9.57 31.18
C THR A 138 -24.52 9.10 31.33
N ASP A 139 -25.48 10.03 31.46
CA ASP A 139 -26.91 9.66 31.55
C ASP A 139 -27.39 8.85 30.32
N CYS A 140 -26.94 9.22 29.13
CA CYS A 140 -27.25 8.48 27.88
C CYS A 140 -26.44 7.18 27.72
N TYR A 141 -25.28 7.09 28.38
CA TYR A 141 -24.30 6.01 28.23
C TYR A 141 -23.78 5.57 29.60
N PRO A 142 -24.61 4.94 30.45
CA PRO A 142 -24.27 4.75 31.85
C PRO A 142 -23.22 3.65 32.09
N ARG A 143 -22.96 2.78 31.09
CA ARG A 143 -21.96 1.73 31.20
C ARG A 143 -20.55 2.31 31.18
N LYS A 144 -19.73 1.92 32.15
CA LYS A 144 -18.34 2.42 32.33
C LYS A 144 -17.26 1.40 31.97
N SER A 145 -17.59 0.13 31.87
CA SER A 145 -16.67 -0.92 31.46
C SER A 145 -17.34 -1.97 30.61
N LEU A 146 -16.58 -2.56 29.69
CA LEU A 146 -17.01 -3.65 28.82
C LEU A 146 -15.83 -4.59 28.60
N GLU A 147 -16.07 -5.88 28.73
CA GLU A 147 -15.19 -6.96 28.32
C GLU A 147 -16.07 -7.99 27.63
N THR A 148 -15.79 -8.27 26.36
CA THR A 148 -16.58 -9.18 25.52
C THR A 148 -15.74 -9.65 24.35
N TYR A 149 -16.18 -10.71 23.67
CA TYR A 149 -15.72 -11.00 22.32
C TYR A 149 -16.59 -10.28 21.29
N ILE A 150 -15.97 -9.88 20.18
CA ILE A 150 -16.65 -9.37 18.98
C ILE A 150 -16.07 -10.06 17.75
N SER A 151 -16.86 -10.13 16.69
CA SER A 151 -16.45 -10.70 15.41
C SER A 151 -16.77 -9.75 14.26
N LEU A 152 -16.06 -9.88 13.14
CA LEU A 152 -16.22 -8.99 11.98
C LEU A 152 -17.66 -8.98 11.42
N LYS A 153 -18.35 -10.13 11.47
CA LYS A 153 -19.74 -10.28 11.00
C LYS A 153 -20.77 -9.55 11.86
N ASP A 154 -20.45 -9.29 13.14
CA ASP A 154 -21.37 -8.68 14.09
C ASP A 154 -21.25 -7.15 14.16
N MET A 155 -20.20 -6.58 13.55
CA MET A 155 -19.98 -5.13 13.50
C MET A 155 -20.91 -4.48 12.47
N ASN A 156 -21.37 -3.25 12.72
CA ASN A 156 -22.14 -2.48 11.73
C ASN A 156 -21.22 -2.11 10.56
N GLU A 157 -20.13 -1.40 10.88
CA GLU A 157 -19.11 -0.99 9.93
C GLU A 157 -17.76 -1.60 10.31
N ALA A 158 -17.04 -2.09 9.30
CA ALA A 158 -15.65 -2.50 9.42
C ALA A 158 -14.93 -2.17 8.11
N VAL A 159 -14.22 -1.04 8.11
CA VAL A 159 -13.70 -0.44 6.88
C VAL A 159 -12.18 -0.34 6.97
N LEU A 160 -11.50 -0.94 6.01
CA LEU A 160 -10.07 -0.74 5.80
C LEU A 160 -9.88 0.67 5.26
N PHE A 161 -9.11 1.49 5.95
CA PHE A 161 -8.78 2.83 5.51
C PHE A 161 -7.27 3.06 5.61
N ASN A 162 -6.63 3.09 4.46
CA ASN A 162 -5.18 3.17 4.34
C ASN A 162 -4.79 4.57 3.87
N MET A 163 -4.27 5.38 4.78
CA MET A 163 -3.87 6.77 4.51
C MET A 163 -2.71 6.88 3.52
N ARG A 164 -1.90 5.81 3.36
CA ARG A 164 -0.81 5.75 2.38
C ARG A 164 -0.45 4.32 2.02
N ASN A 165 -0.69 3.95 0.79
CA ASN A 165 -0.39 2.66 0.18
C ASN A 165 0.15 2.84 -1.24
N ALA A 166 0.50 1.74 -1.90
CA ALA A 166 0.88 1.69 -3.32
C ALA A 166 1.88 2.80 -3.72
N TYR A 167 3.00 2.89 -3.00
CA TYR A 167 4.08 3.82 -3.38
C TYR A 167 4.53 3.55 -4.82
N GLN A 168 4.65 4.61 -5.61
CA GLN A 168 4.95 4.51 -7.03
C GLN A 168 6.33 3.89 -7.26
N ASN A 169 7.35 4.34 -6.53
CA ASN A 169 8.68 3.76 -6.53
C ASN A 169 9.30 3.90 -5.13
N TYR A 170 10.47 3.30 -4.91
CA TYR A 170 11.18 3.26 -3.64
C TYR A 170 12.69 3.49 -3.80
N ASN A 171 13.38 3.64 -2.67
CA ASN A 171 14.84 3.51 -2.60
C ASN A 171 15.24 2.03 -2.51
N VAL A 172 16.47 1.75 -2.90
CA VAL A 172 17.19 0.51 -2.59
C VAL A 172 18.02 0.76 -1.35
N ALA A 173 17.77 -0.02 -0.29
CA ALA A 173 18.38 0.18 1.00
C ALA A 173 19.65 -0.66 1.15
N VAL A 174 20.75 -0.02 1.55
CA VAL A 174 22.01 -0.68 1.94
C VAL A 174 22.48 -0.15 3.30
N ASN A 175 23.50 -0.78 3.87
CA ASN A 175 24.05 -0.43 5.18
C ASN A 175 25.57 -0.28 5.09
N LEU A 176 26.09 0.94 5.20
CA LEU A 176 27.53 1.21 5.17
C LEU A 176 28.23 0.91 6.51
N SER A 177 27.48 0.81 7.61
CA SER A 177 28.05 0.65 8.95
C SER A 177 28.63 -0.74 9.24
N GLU A 178 29.32 -0.85 10.37
CA GLU A 178 29.94 -2.08 10.87
C GLU A 178 28.96 -3.06 11.54
N LYS A 179 27.70 -2.67 11.75
CA LYS A 179 26.71 -3.47 12.51
C LYS A 179 25.47 -3.78 11.68
N VAL A 180 24.80 -4.88 12.01
CA VAL A 180 23.50 -5.20 11.43
C VAL A 180 22.50 -4.13 11.83
N ILE A 181 21.72 -3.63 10.88
CA ILE A 181 20.61 -2.71 11.14
C ILE A 181 19.28 -3.34 10.74
N TYR A 182 18.24 -2.99 11.47
CA TYR A 182 16.89 -3.53 11.32
C TYR A 182 15.97 -2.38 10.92
N THR A 183 15.37 -2.47 9.74
CA THR A 183 14.68 -1.34 9.11
C THR A 183 13.31 -1.77 8.58
N TYR A 184 12.51 -0.79 8.14
CA TYR A 184 11.29 -1.08 7.38
C TYR A 184 11.58 -1.73 6.02
N MET A 185 12.82 -1.67 5.56
CA MET A 185 13.28 -2.38 4.37
C MET A 185 13.82 -3.78 4.70
N GLY A 186 13.59 -4.29 5.92
CA GLY A 186 14.12 -5.55 6.42
C GLY A 186 15.51 -5.42 7.03
N VAL A 187 16.18 -6.56 7.22
CA VAL A 187 17.52 -6.64 7.80
C VAL A 187 18.57 -6.27 6.76
N LEU A 188 19.46 -5.34 7.12
CA LEU A 188 20.60 -4.93 6.30
C LEU A 188 21.90 -5.26 7.02
N GLN A 189 22.69 -6.10 6.38
CA GLN A 189 23.96 -6.61 6.87
C GLN A 189 25.06 -5.53 6.75
N PRO A 190 26.06 -5.55 7.66
CA PRO A 190 27.17 -4.59 7.67
C PRO A 190 27.88 -4.45 6.33
N LYS A 191 28.54 -3.30 6.13
CA LYS A 191 29.51 -3.07 5.04
C LYS A 191 28.97 -3.29 3.63
N MET A 192 27.69 -3.01 3.39
CA MET A 192 26.97 -3.38 2.18
C MET A 192 27.16 -4.87 1.91
N ALA A 193 26.56 -5.75 2.71
CA ALA A 193 26.55 -7.19 2.43
C ALA A 193 25.24 -7.66 1.78
N ASN A 194 24.21 -6.80 1.74
CA ASN A 194 23.00 -6.99 0.94
C ASN A 194 22.35 -5.65 0.61
N ALA A 195 21.43 -5.69 -0.35
CA ALA A 195 20.57 -4.58 -0.73
C ALA A 195 19.09 -5.01 -0.75
N ASN A 196 18.22 -4.29 -0.05
CA ASN A 196 16.80 -4.61 -0.05
C ASN A 196 15.98 -3.58 -0.83
N TYR A 197 14.94 -4.02 -1.50
CA TYR A 197 14.04 -3.17 -2.29
C TYR A 197 12.57 -3.61 -2.12
N CYS A 198 11.63 -2.75 -2.50
CA CYS A 198 10.20 -3.03 -2.34
C CYS A 198 9.40 -2.42 -3.50
N ASN A 199 9.00 -3.22 -4.47
CA ASN A 199 7.99 -2.89 -5.47
C ASN A 199 7.71 -4.14 -6.33
N ALA A 200 6.62 -4.15 -7.09
CA ALA A 200 6.38 -5.16 -8.11
C ALA A 200 7.06 -4.84 -9.47
N GLY A 201 7.68 -3.66 -9.62
CA GLY A 201 8.33 -3.25 -10.87
C GLY A 201 7.28 -3.07 -11.97
N GLN A 202 7.48 -3.67 -13.14
CA GLN A 202 6.55 -3.55 -14.28
C GLN A 202 5.09 -3.96 -14.01
N LEU A 203 4.81 -4.77 -12.97
CA LEU A 203 3.42 -5.08 -12.57
C LEU A 203 2.77 -4.01 -11.70
N SER A 204 3.54 -3.05 -11.19
CA SER A 204 3.07 -2.10 -10.19
C SER A 204 2.08 -1.08 -10.77
N PRO A 205 0.94 -0.83 -10.09
CA PRO A 205 -0.11 0.05 -10.61
C PRO A 205 0.37 1.45 -11.02
N LEU A 206 1.02 2.18 -10.12
CA LEU A 206 1.41 3.57 -10.39
C LEU A 206 2.62 3.71 -11.33
N LEU A 207 3.34 2.62 -11.62
CA LEU A 207 4.39 2.64 -12.64
C LEU A 207 3.80 2.49 -14.05
N ASN A 208 2.64 1.84 -14.17
CA ASN A 208 1.86 1.73 -15.40
C ASN A 208 0.97 2.95 -15.67
N ASP A 209 0.81 3.83 -14.68
CA ASP A 209 0.22 5.17 -14.82
C ASP A 209 1.12 6.23 -14.17
N PRO A 210 2.32 6.47 -14.75
CA PRO A 210 3.40 7.21 -14.11
C PRO A 210 3.05 8.68 -13.81
N LEU A 211 2.09 9.24 -14.55
CA LEU A 211 1.63 10.63 -14.45
C LEU A 211 0.17 10.76 -13.96
N TYR A 212 -0.41 9.68 -13.45
CA TYR A 212 -1.77 9.62 -12.88
C TYR A 212 -2.87 10.11 -13.85
N LYS A 213 -2.77 9.70 -15.11
CA LYS A 213 -3.69 10.08 -16.19
C LYS A 213 -5.02 9.32 -16.12
N THR A 214 -5.06 8.19 -15.41
CA THR A 214 -6.25 7.33 -15.29
C THR A 214 -6.63 7.05 -13.85
N ILE A 215 -5.65 7.01 -12.93
CA ILE A 215 -5.88 6.76 -11.52
C ILE A 215 -6.16 8.09 -10.80
N GLY A 216 -7.34 8.20 -10.23
CA GLY A 216 -7.83 9.35 -9.47
C GLY A 216 -8.85 8.99 -8.38
N ILE A 217 -9.43 10.00 -7.74
CA ILE A 217 -10.48 9.83 -6.73
C ILE A 217 -11.66 9.07 -7.34
N GLY A 218 -12.12 8.02 -6.68
CA GLY A 218 -13.23 7.17 -7.15
C GLY A 218 -12.83 6.02 -8.06
N THR A 219 -11.54 5.86 -8.40
CA THR A 219 -11.04 4.70 -9.15
C THR A 219 -11.33 3.43 -8.35
N ARG A 220 -12.10 2.51 -8.93
CA ARG A 220 -12.39 1.20 -8.34
C ARG A 220 -11.19 0.28 -8.49
N ILE A 221 -10.88 -0.46 -7.44
CA ILE A 221 -9.67 -1.30 -7.37
C ILE A 221 -9.97 -2.66 -6.73
N PHE A 222 -9.09 -3.63 -6.98
CA PHE A 222 -8.94 -4.80 -6.11
C PHE A 222 -8.17 -4.37 -4.86
N LEU A 223 -8.73 -4.60 -3.67
CA LEU A 223 -8.11 -4.27 -2.40
C LEU A 223 -8.36 -5.40 -1.39
N GLY A 224 -7.29 -6.03 -0.91
CA GLY A 224 -7.39 -7.05 0.14
C GLY A 224 -8.23 -8.28 -0.21
N GLY A 225 -8.46 -8.57 -1.50
CA GLY A 225 -9.35 -9.66 -1.93
C GLY A 225 -10.78 -9.26 -2.24
N GLY A 226 -11.17 -8.02 -1.91
CA GLY A 226 -12.47 -7.44 -2.23
C GLY A 226 -12.35 -6.26 -3.19
N MET A 227 -13.46 -5.54 -3.35
CA MET A 227 -13.48 -4.25 -4.05
C MET A 227 -13.16 -3.11 -3.09
N GLY A 228 -12.35 -2.17 -3.55
CA GLY A 228 -12.06 -0.93 -2.85
C GLY A 228 -12.03 0.25 -3.82
N TYR A 229 -11.67 1.42 -3.28
CA TYR A 229 -11.61 2.67 -4.03
C TYR A 229 -10.39 3.49 -3.64
N VAL A 230 -9.85 4.21 -4.62
CA VAL A 230 -8.93 5.32 -4.38
C VAL A 230 -9.73 6.51 -3.87
N VAL A 231 -9.40 7.02 -2.68
CA VAL A 231 -10.07 8.20 -2.09
C VAL A 231 -9.26 9.48 -2.25
N GLY A 232 -8.05 9.39 -2.80
CA GLY A 232 -7.16 10.52 -3.06
C GLY A 232 -5.70 10.10 -3.10
N ASN A 233 -4.82 11.10 -3.18
CA ASN A 233 -3.40 10.87 -2.99
C ASN A 233 -3.14 10.46 -1.53
N GLY A 234 -2.21 9.54 -1.33
CA GLY A 234 -1.79 9.16 0.01
C GLY A 234 -1.01 10.29 0.71
N THR A 235 -0.79 10.13 2.01
CA THR A 235 0.21 10.96 2.70
C THR A 235 1.59 10.75 2.07
N GLN A 236 2.46 11.75 2.17
CA GLN A 236 3.80 11.76 1.52
C GLN A 236 3.78 11.59 -0.01
N HIS A 237 2.64 11.81 -0.68
CA HIS A 237 2.57 11.83 -2.13
C HIS A 237 3.48 12.94 -2.68
N ASN A 238 4.51 12.56 -3.43
CA ASN A 238 5.52 13.48 -3.95
C ASN A 238 5.72 13.28 -5.46
N PRO A 239 4.90 13.92 -6.31
CA PRO A 239 4.92 13.64 -7.75
C PRO A 239 6.04 14.38 -8.48
N GLY A 240 6.58 15.46 -7.90
CA GLY A 240 7.60 16.34 -8.51
C GLY A 240 9.05 15.85 -8.41
N VAL A 241 9.27 14.54 -8.23
CA VAL A 241 10.61 13.97 -8.16
C VAL A 241 11.25 13.79 -9.54
N LYS A 242 12.56 13.52 -9.58
CA LYS A 242 13.28 13.22 -10.82
C LYS A 242 12.66 12.01 -11.52
N ARG A 243 12.37 12.16 -12.81
CA ARG A 243 11.75 11.14 -13.68
C ARG A 243 12.61 10.86 -14.90
N THR A 244 12.39 9.72 -15.54
CA THR A 244 12.91 9.42 -16.88
C THR A 244 12.18 10.25 -17.93
N GLU A 245 12.66 10.22 -19.17
CA GLU A 245 11.99 10.89 -20.30
C GLU A 245 10.56 10.36 -20.51
N LYS A 246 10.32 9.08 -20.18
CA LYS A 246 8.99 8.44 -20.21
C LYS A 246 8.11 8.77 -18.99
N GLY A 247 8.56 9.65 -18.11
CA GLY A 247 7.81 10.08 -16.92
C GLY A 247 7.90 9.12 -15.72
N VAL A 248 8.64 8.01 -15.81
CA VAL A 248 8.79 7.03 -14.71
C VAL A 248 9.67 7.64 -13.61
N PRO A 249 9.24 7.68 -12.33
CA PRO A 249 10.03 8.27 -11.27
C PRO A 249 11.27 7.41 -10.95
N LYS A 250 12.39 8.05 -10.65
CA LYS A 250 13.67 7.39 -10.33
C LYS A 250 13.92 7.22 -8.82
N MET A 251 12.95 7.60 -8.00
CA MET A 251 13.04 7.67 -6.54
C MET A 251 11.61 7.66 -5.93
N PRO A 252 11.45 7.60 -4.58
CA PRO A 252 10.14 7.59 -3.95
C PRO A 252 9.26 8.77 -4.38
N ALA A 253 8.07 8.47 -4.90
CA ALA A 253 7.23 9.44 -5.58
C ALA A 253 5.79 9.45 -5.04
N GLY A 254 4.78 9.24 -5.90
CA GLY A 254 3.38 9.24 -5.50
C GLY A 254 2.98 8.06 -4.62
N THR A 255 1.90 8.26 -3.89
CA THR A 255 1.21 7.27 -3.05
C THR A 255 -0.30 7.41 -3.19
N LEU A 256 -1.04 6.37 -2.81
CA LEU A 256 -2.51 6.35 -2.81
C LEU A 256 -3.07 6.28 -1.39
N SER A 257 -4.22 6.94 -1.19
CA SER A 257 -5.10 6.70 -0.04
C SER A 257 -6.25 5.82 -0.49
N LEU A 258 -6.53 4.74 0.24
CA LEU A 258 -7.43 3.66 -0.19
C LEU A 258 -8.47 3.33 0.87
N THR A 259 -9.67 2.96 0.43
CA THR A 259 -10.74 2.49 1.31
C THR A 259 -11.41 1.22 0.77
N GLY A 260 -11.92 0.36 1.63
CA GLY A 260 -12.71 -0.80 1.26
C GLY A 260 -13.34 -1.52 2.45
N ASP A 261 -14.40 -2.30 2.19
CA ASP A 261 -15.11 -3.05 3.23
C ASP A 261 -14.33 -4.32 3.61
N LEU A 262 -13.91 -4.43 4.88
CA LEU A 262 -13.19 -5.59 5.40
C LEU A 262 -14.02 -6.88 5.31
N LYS A 263 -15.35 -6.79 5.34
CA LYS A 263 -16.25 -7.95 5.26
C LYS A 263 -16.18 -8.66 3.91
N LEU A 264 -15.67 -7.99 2.88
CA LEU A 264 -15.49 -8.53 1.53
C LEU A 264 -14.04 -8.96 1.24
N MET A 265 -13.16 -8.83 2.23
CA MET A 265 -11.73 -9.08 2.07
C MET A 265 -11.35 -10.49 2.53
N SER A 266 -10.12 -10.89 2.25
CA SER A 266 -9.59 -12.22 2.57
C SER A 266 -8.26 -12.10 3.32
N PRO A 267 -8.02 -12.96 4.34
CA PRO A 267 -6.75 -12.96 5.03
C PRO A 267 -5.60 -13.35 4.09
N ARG A 268 -5.87 -13.98 2.93
CA ARG A 268 -4.84 -14.25 1.91
C ARG A 268 -4.16 -12.96 1.42
N TRP A 269 -4.91 -11.86 1.36
CA TRP A 269 -4.47 -10.59 0.77
C TRP A 269 -4.29 -9.47 1.80
N LEU A 270 -4.63 -9.73 3.07
CA LEU A 270 -4.35 -8.88 4.22
C LEU A 270 -3.65 -9.70 5.30
N ARG A 271 -2.32 -9.61 5.36
CA ARG A 271 -1.49 -10.38 6.30
C ARG A 271 -0.82 -9.48 7.30
N GLY A 272 -1.00 -9.76 8.59
CA GLY A 272 -0.15 -9.21 9.64
C GLY A 272 1.27 -9.72 9.48
N THR A 273 2.23 -8.81 9.49
CA THR A 273 3.65 -9.11 9.30
C THR A 273 4.48 -8.42 10.37
N SER A 274 5.47 -9.13 10.89
CA SER A 274 6.42 -8.64 11.88
C SER A 274 7.80 -8.46 11.27
N PHE A 275 8.36 -7.25 11.38
CA PHE A 275 9.74 -6.98 11.02
C PHE A 275 10.57 -6.86 12.28
N THR A 276 11.43 -7.86 12.51
CA THR A 276 12.38 -7.90 13.62
C THR A 276 13.17 -6.60 13.69
N GLY A 277 13.25 -6.01 14.89
CA GLY A 277 13.94 -4.75 15.18
C GLY A 277 13.24 -3.48 14.67
N TYR A 278 12.18 -3.59 13.87
CA TYR A 278 11.45 -2.44 13.31
C TYR A 278 10.02 -2.30 13.83
N GLY A 279 9.15 -3.29 13.63
CA GLY A 279 7.74 -3.17 14.00
C GLY A 279 6.77 -4.10 13.27
N VAL A 280 5.49 -3.95 13.60
CA VAL A 280 4.37 -4.62 12.91
C VAL A 280 3.95 -3.81 11.68
N THR A 281 3.55 -4.50 10.61
CA THR A 281 3.01 -3.90 9.38
C THR A 281 1.93 -4.79 8.79
N LEU A 282 1.04 -4.23 7.96
CA LEU A 282 0.07 -5.00 7.19
C LEU A 282 0.59 -5.19 5.77
N THR A 283 0.68 -6.43 5.31
CA THR A 283 0.96 -6.74 3.90
C THR A 283 -0.36 -6.77 3.14
N VAL A 284 -0.48 -5.90 2.14
CA VAL A 284 -1.76 -5.62 1.46
C VAL A 284 -1.64 -5.95 -0.03
N GLY A 285 -2.63 -6.67 -0.55
CA GLY A 285 -2.83 -6.89 -1.98
C GLY A 285 -3.64 -5.77 -2.62
N ILE A 286 -3.10 -5.18 -3.67
CA ILE A 286 -3.74 -4.10 -4.44
C ILE A 286 -3.60 -4.41 -5.93
N GLY A 287 -4.71 -4.32 -6.66
CA GLY A 287 -4.72 -4.38 -8.12
C GLY A 287 -5.53 -3.24 -8.70
N ILE A 288 -5.01 -2.59 -9.73
CA ILE A 288 -5.68 -1.45 -10.37
C ILE A 288 -5.78 -1.71 -11.87
N PRO A 289 -6.98 -1.62 -12.46
CA PRO A 289 -7.13 -1.69 -13.91
C PRO A 289 -6.78 -0.33 -14.53
N ILE A 290 -5.92 -0.35 -15.54
CA ILE A 290 -5.58 0.82 -16.36
C ILE A 290 -6.45 0.77 -17.62
N PRO A 291 -7.45 1.67 -17.79
CA PRO A 291 -8.22 1.72 -19.02
C PRO A 291 -7.35 2.24 -20.16
N ILE A 292 -7.27 1.50 -21.27
CA ILE A 292 -6.49 1.94 -22.43
C ILE A 292 -7.32 2.89 -23.28
N LEU A 293 -7.24 4.17 -22.93
CA LEU A 293 -8.01 5.24 -23.58
C LEU A 293 -7.38 5.69 -24.89
N ASN A 294 -6.06 5.64 -25.01
CA ASN A 294 -5.31 6.09 -26.18
C ASN A 294 -3.91 5.46 -26.25
N GLU A 295 -3.14 5.82 -27.29
CA GLU A 295 -1.77 5.31 -27.52
C GLU A 295 -0.78 5.72 -26.42
N GLU A 296 -0.95 6.90 -25.82
CA GLU A 296 -0.10 7.40 -24.74
C GLU A 296 -0.27 6.56 -23.47
N ILE A 297 -1.52 6.30 -23.06
CA ILE A 297 -1.81 5.44 -21.90
C ILE A 297 -1.25 4.03 -22.12
N LEU A 298 -1.44 3.46 -23.32
CA LEU A 298 -0.85 2.17 -23.62
C LEU A 298 0.68 2.21 -23.48
N ALA A 299 1.35 3.22 -24.04
CA ALA A 299 2.79 3.33 -23.97
C ALA A 299 3.29 3.29 -22.51
N TYR A 300 2.60 3.94 -21.57
CA TYR A 300 2.93 3.87 -20.14
C TYR A 300 2.80 2.47 -19.54
N THR A 301 1.80 1.69 -19.97
CA THR A 301 1.61 0.30 -19.50
C THR A 301 2.64 -0.69 -20.05
N THR A 302 3.48 -0.26 -21.00
CA THR A 302 4.54 -1.11 -21.57
C THR A 302 5.90 -0.93 -20.89
N VAL A 303 5.93 -0.25 -19.73
CA VAL A 303 7.16 -0.03 -18.95
C VAL A 303 7.80 -1.35 -18.54
N ARG A 304 9.11 -1.47 -18.74
CA ARG A 304 9.88 -2.67 -18.37
C ARG A 304 10.74 -2.45 -17.15
N ASP A 305 11.09 -3.54 -16.47
CA ASP A 305 11.93 -3.50 -15.27
C ASP A 305 13.30 -2.84 -15.51
N GLU A 306 13.88 -2.94 -16.72
CA GLU A 306 15.13 -2.24 -17.09
C GLU A 306 14.99 -0.71 -17.21
N GLU A 307 13.76 -0.20 -17.35
CA GLU A 307 13.47 1.23 -17.50
C GLU A 307 13.08 1.89 -16.17
N ILE A 308 12.80 1.09 -15.15
CA ILE A 308 12.43 1.57 -13.82
C ILE A 308 13.71 1.66 -12.99
N TRP A 309 14.15 2.88 -12.70
CA TRP A 309 15.36 3.16 -11.92
C TRP A 309 15.03 3.46 -10.46
N ALA A 310 15.94 3.12 -9.55
CA ALA A 310 15.84 3.43 -8.12
C ALA A 310 17.19 3.88 -7.56
N GLN A 311 17.16 4.74 -6.55
CA GLN A 311 18.35 5.24 -5.86
C GLN A 311 18.83 4.25 -4.80
N VAL A 312 20.13 3.96 -4.77
CA VAL A 312 20.76 3.21 -3.68
C VAL A 312 21.10 4.19 -2.56
N VAL A 313 20.54 3.96 -1.36
CA VAL A 313 20.65 4.87 -0.22
C VAL A 313 21.19 4.12 0.99
N ASP A 314 22.10 4.75 1.73
CA ASP A 314 22.56 4.23 3.02
C ASP A 314 21.50 4.44 4.11
N TYR A 315 21.09 3.34 4.74
CA TYR A 315 20.11 3.33 5.82
C TYR A 315 20.73 3.38 7.21
N SER A 316 22.06 3.35 7.30
CA SER A 316 22.76 3.38 8.59
C SER A 316 22.94 4.78 9.14
N GLU A 317 23.24 5.76 8.28
CA GLU A 317 23.46 7.16 8.67
C GLU A 317 22.63 8.13 7.84
N ALA A 318 22.68 8.04 6.51
CA ALA A 318 22.08 9.05 5.64
C ALA A 318 20.55 9.11 5.76
N TYR A 319 19.87 7.95 5.64
CA TYR A 319 18.41 7.91 5.71
C TYR A 319 17.84 8.39 7.06
N PRO A 320 18.31 7.91 8.24
CA PRO A 320 17.77 8.36 9.53
C PRO A 320 17.99 9.85 9.82
N GLN A 321 19.05 10.45 9.26
CA GLN A 321 19.39 11.86 9.46
C GLN A 321 18.81 12.77 8.36
N CYS A 322 18.02 12.23 7.43
CA CYS A 322 17.48 12.98 6.29
C CYS A 322 18.58 13.63 5.42
N ILE A 323 19.76 13.01 5.33
CA ILE A 323 20.84 13.50 4.48
C ILE A 323 20.52 13.12 3.02
N PRO A 324 20.41 14.09 2.09
CA PRO A 324 20.15 13.78 0.70
C PRO A 324 21.38 13.15 0.05
N GLY A 325 21.17 12.18 -0.83
CA GLY A 325 22.25 11.55 -1.56
C GLY A 325 21.86 10.19 -2.14
N SER A 326 22.73 9.69 -3.00
CA SER A 326 22.61 8.37 -3.63
C SER A 326 24.01 7.80 -3.82
N LEU A 327 24.17 6.52 -3.48
CA LEU A 327 25.41 5.75 -3.72
C LEU A 327 25.50 5.23 -5.15
N GLY A 328 24.42 5.38 -5.93
CA GLY A 328 24.29 4.91 -7.30
C GLY A 328 22.84 4.67 -7.69
N GLU A 329 22.60 4.42 -8.98
CA GLU A 329 21.28 4.05 -9.50
C GLU A 329 21.34 2.61 -10.03
N VAL A 330 20.28 1.85 -9.77
CA VAL A 330 20.07 0.51 -10.32
C VAL A 330 18.65 0.41 -10.85
N ASN A 331 18.39 -0.54 -11.77
CA ASN A 331 17.05 -0.78 -12.28
C ASN A 331 16.43 -2.07 -11.73
N TYR A 332 15.11 -2.22 -11.90
CA TYR A 332 14.39 -3.38 -11.36
C TYR A 332 14.78 -4.70 -12.02
N SER A 333 15.26 -4.68 -13.26
CA SER A 333 15.76 -5.89 -13.93
C SER A 333 17.00 -6.43 -13.22
N GLN A 334 17.95 -5.54 -12.87
CA GLN A 334 19.10 -5.89 -12.05
C GLN A 334 18.68 -6.34 -10.65
N LEU A 335 17.77 -5.63 -9.98
CA LEU A 335 17.28 -6.00 -8.64
C LEU A 335 16.61 -7.38 -8.62
N LYS A 336 15.86 -7.73 -9.66
CA LYS A 336 15.20 -9.03 -9.81
C LYS A 336 16.15 -10.16 -10.22
N SER A 337 17.32 -9.85 -10.77
CA SER A 337 18.37 -10.84 -11.05
C SER A 337 18.96 -11.49 -9.79
N GLY A 338 18.70 -10.89 -8.61
CA GLY A 338 19.21 -11.36 -7.32
C GLY A 338 20.55 -10.74 -6.91
N LYS A 339 21.14 -9.89 -7.76
CA LYS A 339 22.41 -9.21 -7.46
C LYS A 339 22.58 -7.88 -8.20
N ILE A 340 23.29 -6.95 -7.58
CA ILE A 340 23.65 -5.64 -8.15
C ILE A 340 25.11 -5.30 -7.85
N THR A 341 25.69 -4.38 -8.62
CA THR A 341 27.00 -3.80 -8.34
C THR A 341 26.85 -2.35 -7.91
N VAL A 342 27.35 -2.01 -6.73
CA VAL A 342 27.34 -0.65 -6.17
C VAL A 342 28.76 -0.30 -5.76
N GLN A 343 29.29 0.81 -6.26
CA GLN A 343 30.67 1.26 -5.98
C GLN A 343 31.73 0.16 -6.20
N GLY A 344 31.57 -0.63 -7.27
CA GLY A 344 32.50 -1.72 -7.60
C GLY A 344 32.35 -2.99 -6.76
N LYS A 345 31.38 -3.04 -5.82
CA LYS A 345 31.08 -4.21 -4.98
C LYS A 345 29.80 -4.89 -5.43
N GLU A 346 29.84 -6.21 -5.61
CA GLU A 346 28.66 -7.03 -5.89
C GLU A 346 27.91 -7.36 -4.59
N LEU A 347 26.59 -7.19 -4.61
CA LEU A 347 25.69 -7.33 -3.47
C LEU A 347 24.48 -8.21 -3.84
N PRO A 348 24.09 -9.20 -3.02
CA PRO A 348 22.83 -9.90 -3.20
C PRO A 348 21.65 -8.95 -2.93
N THR A 349 20.56 -9.12 -3.66
CA THR A 349 19.34 -8.32 -3.52
C THR A 349 18.19 -9.13 -2.93
N ALA A 350 17.33 -8.48 -2.15
CA ALA A 350 16.09 -9.08 -1.65
C ALA A 350 14.89 -8.13 -1.81
N GLY A 351 13.82 -8.63 -2.43
CA GLY A 351 12.56 -7.92 -2.59
C GLY A 351 11.59 -8.20 -1.45
N LEU A 352 10.97 -7.15 -0.89
CA LEU A 352 9.93 -7.27 0.14
C LEU A 352 8.53 -7.48 -0.41
N SER A 353 8.30 -7.06 -1.66
CA SER A 353 7.04 -7.32 -2.36
C SER A 353 7.09 -8.69 -3.02
N SER A 354 6.00 -9.45 -2.92
CA SER A 354 5.89 -10.73 -3.62
C SER A 354 5.44 -10.52 -5.05
N TYR A 355 6.36 -10.71 -6.00
CA TYR A 355 6.05 -10.62 -7.42
C TYR A 355 5.05 -11.70 -7.87
N THR A 356 5.17 -12.92 -7.34
CA THR A 356 4.23 -14.01 -7.60
C THR A 356 2.80 -13.63 -7.20
N ARG A 357 2.62 -13.04 -6.01
CA ARG A 357 1.32 -12.58 -5.54
C ARG A 357 0.80 -11.37 -6.33
N ALA A 358 1.68 -10.46 -6.74
CA ALA A 358 1.32 -9.36 -7.63
C ALA A 358 0.76 -9.87 -8.97
N ARG A 359 1.39 -10.89 -9.56
CA ARG A 359 0.90 -11.57 -10.78
C ARG A 359 -0.44 -12.25 -10.56
N GLU A 360 -0.61 -12.97 -9.44
CA GLU A 360 -1.91 -13.57 -9.09
C GLU A 360 -3.01 -12.50 -9.00
N ILE A 361 -2.74 -11.35 -8.36
CA ILE A 361 -3.71 -10.25 -8.25
C ILE A 361 -4.09 -9.69 -9.63
N ALA A 362 -3.10 -9.44 -10.50
CA ALA A 362 -3.35 -8.94 -11.85
C ALA A 362 -4.21 -9.93 -12.67
N GLY A 363 -3.99 -11.24 -12.49
CA GLY A 363 -4.78 -12.30 -13.09
C GLY A 363 -6.21 -12.38 -12.55
N ILE A 364 -6.40 -12.30 -11.23
CA ILE A 364 -7.74 -12.28 -10.61
C ILE A 364 -8.54 -11.07 -11.08
N LEU A 365 -7.91 -9.89 -11.11
CA LEU A 365 -8.56 -8.67 -11.59
C LEU A 365 -8.92 -8.78 -13.08
N LYS A 366 -8.06 -9.40 -13.89
CA LYS A 366 -8.34 -9.69 -15.31
C LYS A 366 -9.58 -10.59 -15.43
N GLU A 367 -9.63 -11.69 -14.69
CA GLU A 367 -10.78 -12.61 -14.69
C GLU A 367 -12.08 -11.89 -14.27
N TRP A 368 -12.04 -11.05 -13.23
CA TRP A 368 -13.23 -10.32 -12.77
C TRP A 368 -13.77 -9.36 -13.84
N ILE A 369 -12.89 -8.74 -14.61
CA ILE A 369 -13.27 -7.84 -15.70
C ILE A 369 -13.80 -8.64 -16.89
N GLU A 370 -13.10 -9.69 -17.32
CA GLU A 370 -13.53 -10.54 -18.45
C GLU A 370 -14.90 -11.21 -18.19
N THR A 371 -15.17 -11.57 -16.92
CA THR A 371 -16.45 -12.19 -16.52
C THR A 371 -17.54 -11.18 -16.16
N GLY A 372 -17.30 -9.87 -16.30
CA GLY A 372 -18.28 -8.82 -16.01
C GLY A 372 -18.64 -8.68 -14.52
N LYS A 373 -17.83 -9.23 -13.62
CA LYS A 373 -17.96 -9.04 -12.16
C LYS A 373 -17.36 -7.73 -11.67
N PHE A 374 -16.50 -7.11 -12.49
CA PHE A 374 -15.85 -5.85 -12.19
C PHE A 374 -15.95 -4.89 -13.37
N PHE A 375 -16.55 -3.74 -13.12
CA PHE A 375 -16.63 -2.62 -14.06
C PHE A 375 -15.69 -1.50 -13.63
N LEU A 376 -15.15 -0.78 -14.61
CA LEU A 376 -14.28 0.35 -14.40
C LEU A 376 -15.09 1.57 -13.95
N THR A 377 -14.45 2.50 -13.26
CA THR A 377 -15.00 3.81 -12.91
C THR A 377 -14.14 4.91 -13.50
N GLU A 378 -14.77 6.02 -13.88
CA GLU A 378 -14.04 7.24 -14.22
C GLU A 378 -13.62 7.94 -12.92
N PRO A 379 -12.39 8.49 -12.84
CA PRO A 379 -11.99 9.29 -11.70
C PRO A 379 -12.82 10.58 -11.66
N VAL A 380 -13.34 10.91 -10.49
CA VAL A 380 -14.04 12.18 -10.25
C VAL A 380 -13.05 13.35 -10.31
N GLU A 381 -11.83 13.12 -9.84
CA GLU A 381 -10.71 14.07 -9.91
C GLU A 381 -9.40 13.30 -10.05
N LEU A 382 -8.49 13.79 -10.89
CA LEU A 382 -7.17 13.20 -11.06
C LEU A 382 -6.26 13.54 -9.89
N LEU A 383 -5.26 12.70 -9.63
CA LEU A 383 -4.28 12.98 -8.60
C LEU A 383 -3.32 14.09 -9.05
N PRO A 384 -2.78 14.88 -8.10
CA PRO A 384 -1.72 15.85 -8.42
C PRO A 384 -0.54 15.19 -9.15
N SER A 385 -0.18 15.71 -10.32
CA SER A 385 0.90 15.13 -11.15
C SER A 385 2.23 15.87 -10.98
N ALA A 386 3.21 15.53 -11.82
CA ALA A 386 4.59 16.02 -11.71
C ALA A 386 4.71 17.56 -11.80
N ASP A 387 3.72 18.22 -12.39
CA ASP A 387 3.58 19.67 -12.57
C ASP A 387 2.80 20.36 -11.44
N SER A 388 2.30 19.62 -10.45
CA SER A 388 1.46 20.15 -9.35
C SER A 388 2.18 21.08 -8.37
N GLY A 389 3.51 21.19 -8.42
CA GLY A 389 4.30 22.02 -7.51
C GLY A 389 4.31 21.53 -6.06
N ILE A 390 3.81 20.33 -5.77
CA ILE A 390 3.84 19.74 -4.42
C ILE A 390 5.29 19.53 -3.99
N ALA A 391 5.63 20.08 -2.81
CA ALA A 391 6.92 19.88 -2.16
C ALA A 391 6.73 19.30 -0.76
N VAL A 392 7.42 18.20 -0.47
CA VAL A 392 7.43 17.58 0.86
C VAL A 392 8.24 18.45 1.82
N LYS A 393 7.65 18.76 2.99
CA LYS A 393 8.27 19.63 3.99
C LYS A 393 8.73 18.80 5.19
N PRO A 394 9.99 18.91 5.63
CA PRO A 394 10.42 18.31 6.89
C PRO A 394 9.78 19.05 8.08
N LEU A 395 9.70 18.36 9.21
CA LEU A 395 9.31 18.99 10.48
C LEU A 395 10.34 20.07 10.84
N LYS A 396 9.85 21.29 11.10
CA LYS A 396 10.68 22.37 11.66
C LYS A 396 10.53 22.34 13.17
N GLU A 397 11.48 21.73 13.86
CA GLU A 397 11.47 21.65 15.32
C GLU A 397 11.58 23.04 15.95
N ARG A 398 10.69 23.33 16.90
CA ARG A 398 10.70 24.56 17.69
C ARG A 398 10.61 24.15 19.16
N PRO A 399 11.60 24.50 20.01
CA PRO A 399 11.60 24.08 21.40
C PRO A 399 10.42 24.70 22.16
N ILE A 400 9.70 23.88 22.92
CA ILE A 400 8.69 24.35 23.86
C ILE A 400 9.43 24.94 25.07
N LYS A 401 9.46 26.26 25.17
CA LYS A 401 9.97 26.93 26.37
C LYS A 401 9.02 26.60 27.51
N LYS A 402 9.49 25.82 28.50
CA LYS A 402 8.77 25.65 29.76
C LYS A 402 8.59 27.04 30.38
N LYS A 403 7.35 27.39 30.72
CA LYS A 403 7.05 28.60 31.49
C LYS A 403 7.44 28.41 32.94
#